data_AF-A0A662XZU6-F1
#
_entry.id   AF-A0A662XZU6-F1
#
_cell.length_a   1.000
_cell.length_b   1.000
_cell.length_c   1.000
_cell.angle_alpha   90.00
_cell.angle_beta   90.00
_cell.angle_gamma   90.00
#
_symmetry.space_group_name_H-M   'P 1'
#
loop_
_entity.id
_entity.type
_entity.pdbx_description
1 polymer ?
#
loop_
_entity_poly.entity_id
_entity_poly.type
_entity_poly.pdbx_seq_one_letter_code
_entity_poly.pdbx_strand_id
1 'polypeptide(L)'
;MARVCEAEQIVERLEEQTPEHIGRSTRWLEHHHAMEKLNLQAHQSAQRKQDNFVVESLLTFDKFPTVLSNLLSLELWKANVLPLLRCQDQDAASLRLYFVVYHEATLTNLLEVAFFHEHVVESLTDDLLLELVDYCMRKLSWLVGLPRERIARITGFHKSGSELAQ
;
A
#
# COMPACT_ATOMS: atom_id res chain seq x y z
N MET A 1 24.03 -1.06 12.40
CA MET A 1 23.41 -0.99 13.74
C MET A 1 22.36 0.13 13.85
N ALA A 2 22.69 1.41 13.68
CA ALA A 2 21.70 2.50 13.90
C ALA A 2 20.39 2.40 13.05
N ARG A 3 20.48 2.08 11.75
CA ARG A 3 19.28 1.93 10.88
C ARG A 3 18.44 0.70 11.19
N VAL A 4 19.07 -0.34 11.74
CA VAL A 4 18.43 -1.59 12.13
C VAL A 4 17.48 -1.29 13.30
N CYS A 5 18.01 -0.65 14.37
CA CYS A 5 17.16 -0.27 15.50
C CYS A 5 16.01 0.69 15.15
N GLU A 6 16.18 1.58 14.15
CA GLU A 6 15.10 2.48 13.72
C GLU A 6 13.94 1.71 13.07
N ALA A 7 14.23 0.79 12.14
CA ALA A 7 13.16 0.04 11.47
C ALA A 7 12.45 -0.95 12.43
N GLU A 8 13.18 -1.57 13.37
CA GLU A 8 12.60 -2.35 14.48
C GLU A 8 11.58 -1.53 15.27
N GLN A 9 11.95 -0.32 15.69
CA GLN A 9 11.08 0.57 16.46
C GLN A 9 9.86 1.03 15.67
N ILE A 10 10.01 1.26 14.35
CA ILE A 10 8.88 1.59 13.49
C ILE A 10 7.92 0.39 13.42
N VAL A 11 8.45 -0.81 13.20
CA VAL A 11 7.65 -2.05 13.09
C VAL A 11 6.88 -2.32 14.38
N GLU A 12 7.55 -2.26 15.54
CA GLU A 12 6.93 -2.51 16.84
C GLU A 12 5.72 -1.61 17.10
N ARG A 13 5.82 -0.34 16.66
CA ARG A 13 4.78 0.69 16.81
C ARG A 13 3.71 0.67 15.73
N LEU A 14 3.73 -0.28 14.79
CA LEU A 14 2.67 -0.39 13.79
C LEU A 14 1.34 -0.71 14.47
N GLU A 15 0.31 0.02 14.04
CA GLU A 15 -1.05 -0.06 14.56
C GLU A 15 -2.04 -0.16 13.42
N GLU A 16 -3.19 -0.75 13.71
CA GLU A 16 -4.30 -0.84 12.78
C GLU A 16 -4.87 0.55 12.45
N GLN A 17 -5.20 0.76 11.18
CA GLN A 17 -5.74 2.01 10.64
C GLN A 17 -7.19 1.79 10.23
N THR A 18 -8.13 2.30 11.01
CA THR A 18 -9.54 2.25 10.63
C THR A 18 -9.84 3.25 9.50
N PRO A 19 -10.84 2.98 8.64
CA PRO A 19 -11.18 3.87 7.53
C PRO A 19 -11.43 5.33 7.94
N GLU A 20 -11.94 5.58 9.14
CA GLU A 20 -12.24 6.93 9.63
C GLU A 20 -10.99 7.80 9.83
N HIS A 21 -9.84 7.17 10.06
CA HIS A 21 -8.58 7.87 10.35
C HIS A 21 -7.72 8.10 9.10
N ILE A 22 -7.97 7.36 8.02
CA ILE A 22 -7.20 7.41 6.78
C ILE A 22 -7.26 8.81 6.16
N GLY A 23 -6.08 9.41 5.97
CA GLY A 23 -5.91 10.71 5.32
C GLY A 23 -6.35 11.93 6.13
N ARG A 24 -6.96 11.79 7.32
CA ARG A 24 -7.45 12.94 8.09
C ARG A 24 -6.38 13.62 8.95
N SER A 25 -5.58 12.85 9.69
CA SER A 25 -4.66 13.36 10.70
C SER A 25 -3.21 13.43 10.21
N THR A 26 -2.39 14.26 10.87
CA THR A 26 -0.94 14.27 10.67
C THR A 26 -0.32 12.92 11.08
N ARG A 27 -0.88 12.26 12.10
CA ARG A 27 -0.47 10.91 12.53
C ARG A 27 -0.60 9.88 11.40
N TRP A 28 -1.64 9.96 10.57
CA TRP A 28 -1.77 9.07 9.41
C TRP A 28 -0.70 9.34 8.35
N LEU A 29 -0.34 10.61 8.12
CA LEU A 29 0.76 10.96 7.20
C LEU A 29 2.12 10.46 7.71
N GLU A 30 2.36 10.57 9.02
CA GLU A 30 3.54 9.99 9.67
C GLU A 30 3.58 8.47 9.53
N HIS A 31 2.43 7.79 9.69
CA HIS A 31 2.30 6.36 9.44
C HIS A 31 2.60 6.01 7.98
N HIS A 32 2.03 6.73 7.01
CA HIS A 32 2.33 6.53 5.58
C HIS A 32 3.83 6.64 5.31
N HIS A 33 4.47 7.70 5.80
CA HIS A 33 5.90 7.91 5.62
C HIS A 33 6.75 6.82 6.29
N ALA A 34 6.33 6.34 7.46
CA ALA A 34 6.98 5.23 8.14
C ALA A 34 6.89 3.93 7.32
N MET A 35 5.74 3.62 6.74
CA MET A 35 5.56 2.47 5.85
C MET A 35 6.38 2.60 4.56
N GLU A 36 6.49 3.80 3.98
CA GLU A 36 7.37 4.03 2.82
C GLU A 36 8.84 3.78 3.16
N LYS A 37 9.30 4.23 4.33
CA LYS A 37 10.66 3.95 4.83
C LYS A 37 10.90 2.46 4.98
N LEU A 38 9.98 1.73 5.60
CA LEU A 38 10.09 0.27 5.75
C LEU A 38 10.15 -0.42 4.39
N ASN A 39 9.25 -0.05 3.46
CA ASN A 39 9.23 -0.59 2.12
C ASN A 39 10.56 -0.36 1.37
N LEU A 40 11.09 0.86 1.43
CA LEU A 40 12.38 1.20 0.80
C LEU A 40 13.52 0.37 1.39
N GLN A 41 13.56 0.21 2.72
CA GLN A 41 14.60 -0.56 3.39
C GLN A 41 14.51 -2.06 3.05
N ALA A 42 13.31 -2.64 3.04
CA ALA A 42 13.09 -4.03 2.65
C ALA A 42 13.59 -4.31 1.23
N HIS A 43 13.28 -3.43 0.28
CA HIS A 43 13.76 -3.52 -1.09
C HIS A 43 15.27 -3.36 -1.22
N GLN A 44 15.87 -2.45 -0.45
CA GLN A 44 17.34 -2.28 -0.45
C GLN A 44 18.05 -3.54 0.07
N SER A 45 17.50 -4.20 1.10
CA SER A 45 18.03 -5.48 1.59
C SER A 45 17.92 -6.56 0.52
N ALA A 46 16.76 -6.69 -0.13
CA ALA A 46 16.55 -7.65 -1.22
C ALA A 46 17.50 -7.41 -2.41
N GLN A 47 17.65 -6.15 -2.85
CA GLN A 47 18.55 -5.77 -3.95
C GLN A 47 20.01 -6.12 -3.65
N ARG A 48 20.44 -5.99 -2.39
CA ARG A 48 21.79 -6.32 -1.94
C ARG A 48 21.99 -7.80 -1.61
N LYS A 49 20.93 -8.62 -1.71
CA LYS A 49 20.92 -10.04 -1.32
C LYS A 49 21.39 -10.23 0.13
N GLN A 50 20.96 -9.33 1.00
CA GLN A 50 21.22 -9.37 2.43
C GLN A 50 19.97 -9.82 3.18
N ASP A 51 20.15 -10.26 4.42
CA ASP A 51 19.03 -10.62 5.31
C ASP A 51 18.06 -9.45 5.44
N ASN A 52 16.77 -9.75 5.24
CA ASN A 52 15.74 -8.73 5.20
C ASN A 52 15.23 -8.41 6.59
N PHE A 53 16.01 -7.61 7.31
CA PHE A 53 15.73 -7.22 8.68
C PHE A 53 14.31 -6.63 8.90
N VAL A 54 13.76 -5.90 7.92
CA VAL A 54 12.38 -5.36 8.04
C VAL A 54 11.37 -6.51 8.08
N VAL A 55 11.55 -7.50 7.21
CA VAL A 55 10.72 -8.71 7.15
C VAL A 55 10.86 -9.52 8.44
N GLU A 56 12.09 -9.72 8.92
CA GLU A 56 12.35 -10.43 10.18
C GLU A 56 11.74 -9.70 11.38
N SER A 57 11.76 -8.36 11.39
CA SER A 57 11.10 -7.56 12.43
C SER A 57 9.58 -7.72 12.37
N LEU A 58 8.98 -7.67 11.17
CA LEU A 58 7.54 -7.86 10.99
C LEU A 58 7.09 -9.24 11.49
N LEU A 59 7.90 -10.26 11.24
CA LEU A 59 7.67 -11.61 11.73
C LEU A 59 7.81 -11.69 13.25
N THR A 60 8.92 -11.17 13.79
CA THR A 60 9.23 -11.22 15.24
C THR A 60 8.18 -10.51 16.10
N PHE A 61 7.65 -9.38 15.61
CA PHE A 61 6.64 -8.59 16.33
C PHE A 61 5.19 -8.92 15.94
N ASP A 62 4.97 -9.98 15.15
CA ASP A 62 3.64 -10.42 14.68
C ASP A 62 2.82 -9.27 14.03
N LYS A 63 3.45 -8.54 13.10
CA LYS A 63 2.86 -7.35 12.47
C LYS A 63 2.28 -7.60 11.07
N PHE A 64 2.45 -8.78 10.49
CA PHE A 64 1.80 -9.11 9.22
C PHE A 64 0.27 -9.01 9.27
N PRO A 65 -0.42 -9.48 10.32
CA PRO A 65 -1.87 -9.28 10.47
C PRO A 65 -2.24 -7.78 10.45
N THR A 66 -1.48 -6.94 11.14
CA THR A 66 -1.69 -5.48 11.16
C THR A 66 -1.50 -4.87 9.76
N VAL A 67 -0.45 -5.24 9.03
CA VAL A 67 -0.19 -4.73 7.68
C VAL A 67 -1.31 -5.13 6.71
N LEU A 68 -1.80 -6.38 6.79
CA LEU A 68 -2.90 -6.83 5.95
C LEU A 68 -4.23 -6.17 6.32
N SER A 69 -4.54 -6.04 7.61
CA SER A 69 -5.72 -5.31 8.11
C SER A 69 -5.73 -3.86 7.60
N ASN A 70 -4.56 -3.20 7.60
CA ASN A 70 -4.41 -1.85 7.05
C ASN A 70 -4.63 -1.80 5.54
N LEU A 71 -4.17 -2.81 4.80
CA LEU A 71 -4.39 -2.93 3.36
C LEU A 71 -5.88 -3.05 3.04
N LEU A 72 -6.59 -3.94 3.75
CA LEU A 72 -8.03 -4.15 3.58
C LEU A 72 -8.85 -2.93 4.01
N SER A 73 -8.46 -2.26 5.11
CA SER A 73 -9.09 -1.02 5.56
C SER A 73 -8.94 0.10 4.53
N LEU A 74 -7.79 0.18 3.86
CA LEU A 74 -7.57 1.13 2.77
C LEU A 74 -8.37 0.76 1.51
N GLU A 75 -8.47 -0.52 1.17
CA GLU A 75 -9.37 -0.99 0.10
C GLU A 75 -10.82 -0.57 0.38
N LEU A 76 -11.30 -0.79 1.61
CA LEU A 76 -12.64 -0.40 2.05
C LEU A 76 -12.85 1.12 1.98
N TRP A 77 -11.84 1.89 2.41
CA TRP A 77 -11.86 3.35 2.32
C TRP A 77 -11.98 3.82 0.86
N LYS A 78 -11.22 3.22 -0.07
CA LYS A 78 -11.30 3.57 -1.49
C LYS A 78 -12.63 3.17 -2.12
N ALA A 79 -13.28 2.12 -1.63
CA ALA A 79 -14.60 1.72 -2.12
C ALA A 79 -15.71 2.67 -1.66
N ASN A 80 -15.64 3.17 -0.41
CA ASN A 80 -16.75 3.90 0.22
C ASN A 80 -16.53 5.41 0.35
N VAL A 81 -15.30 5.86 0.58
CA VAL A 81 -14.99 7.27 0.86
C VAL A 81 -14.47 7.98 -0.38
N LEU A 82 -13.56 7.38 -1.13
CA LEU A 82 -12.98 8.00 -2.33
C LEU A 82 -14.04 8.48 -3.35
N PRO A 83 -15.13 7.73 -3.64
CA PRO A 83 -16.17 8.20 -4.56
C PRO A 83 -16.90 9.46 -4.08
N LEU A 84 -17.02 9.65 -2.76
CA LEU A 84 -17.65 10.83 -2.15
C LEU A 84 -16.73 12.06 -2.20
N LEU A 85 -15.41 11.84 -2.26
CA LEU A 85 -14.40 12.90 -2.37
C LEU A 85 -14.15 13.36 -3.80
N ARG A 86 -14.75 12.71 -4.81
CA ARG A 86 -14.70 13.15 -6.21
C ARG A 86 -15.55 14.42 -6.35
N CYS A 87 -15.02 15.55 -5.90
CA CYS A 87 -15.61 16.87 -6.14
C CYS A 87 -15.71 17.13 -7.65
N GLN A 88 -16.72 17.90 -8.04
CA GLN A 88 -16.91 18.33 -9.43
C GLN A 88 -15.83 19.34 -9.90
N ASP A 89 -15.00 19.84 -8.98
CA ASP A 89 -13.86 20.70 -9.29
C ASP A 89 -12.65 19.86 -9.71
N GLN A 90 -12.31 19.97 -11.00
CA GLN A 90 -11.21 19.25 -11.65
C GLN A 90 -9.83 19.54 -11.03
N ASP A 91 -9.69 20.63 -10.25
CA ASP A 91 -8.42 21.10 -9.67
C ASP A 91 -8.19 20.68 -8.22
N ALA A 92 -9.12 19.97 -7.57
CA ALA A 92 -9.05 19.68 -6.13
C ALA A 92 -8.27 18.39 -5.77
N ALA A 93 -7.37 17.91 -6.63
CA ALA A 93 -6.50 16.78 -6.31
C ALA A 93 -5.43 17.20 -5.29
N SER A 94 -5.75 17.13 -4.00
CA SER A 94 -4.77 17.41 -2.94
C SER A 94 -3.66 16.36 -2.91
N LEU A 95 -2.42 16.76 -2.63
CA LEU A 95 -1.28 15.86 -2.37
C LEU A 95 -1.61 14.78 -1.32
N ARG A 96 -2.47 15.14 -0.37
CA ARG A 96 -2.97 14.24 0.67
C ARG A 96 -3.79 13.08 0.09
N LEU A 97 -4.69 13.36 -0.86
CA LEU A 97 -5.45 12.31 -1.55
C LEU A 97 -4.54 11.39 -2.35
N TYR A 98 -3.52 11.96 -3.01
CA TYR A 98 -2.49 11.17 -3.68
C TYR A 98 -1.80 10.20 -2.72
N PHE A 99 -1.34 10.67 -1.55
CA PHE A 99 -0.70 9.79 -0.56
C PHE A 99 -1.63 8.68 -0.07
N VAL A 100 -2.92 8.98 0.17
CA VAL A 100 -3.91 7.95 0.56
C VAL A 100 -4.04 6.87 -0.50
N VAL A 101 -4.20 7.25 -1.77
CA VAL A 101 -4.35 6.27 -2.86
C VAL A 101 -3.05 5.50 -3.07
N TYR A 102 -1.91 6.18 -3.02
CA TYR A 102 -0.58 5.59 -3.21
C TYR A 102 -0.19 4.64 -2.07
N HIS A 103 -0.72 4.85 -0.86
CA HIS A 103 -0.40 4.01 0.28
C HIS A 103 -0.72 2.53 0.06
N GLU A 104 -1.72 2.20 -0.76
CA GLU A 104 -2.02 0.80 -1.10
C GLU A 104 -0.82 0.16 -1.81
N ALA A 105 -0.19 0.88 -2.75
CA ALA A 105 1.00 0.40 -3.44
C ALA A 105 2.17 0.21 -2.46
N THR A 106 2.33 1.09 -1.47
CA THR A 106 3.35 0.93 -0.42
C THR A 106 3.17 -0.36 0.38
N LEU A 107 1.93 -0.64 0.80
CA LEU A 107 1.60 -1.84 1.59
C LEU A 107 1.76 -3.11 0.76
N THR A 108 1.22 -3.14 -0.47
CA THR A 108 1.35 -4.33 -1.35
C THR A 108 2.79 -4.62 -1.71
N ASN A 109 3.60 -3.58 -1.96
CA ASN A 109 5.01 -3.75 -2.33
C ASN A 109 5.85 -4.30 -1.16
N LEU A 110 5.54 -3.87 0.08
CA LEU A 110 6.19 -4.43 1.26
C LEU A 110 5.81 -5.91 1.45
N LEU A 111 4.54 -6.26 1.27
CA LEU A 111 4.06 -7.64 1.34
C LEU A 111 4.66 -8.51 0.23
N GLU A 112 4.81 -8.00 -0.99
CA GLU A 112 5.46 -8.69 -2.10
C GLU A 112 6.89 -9.11 -1.74
N VAL A 113 7.68 -8.19 -1.19
CA VAL A 113 9.05 -8.50 -0.74
C VAL A 113 9.06 -9.47 0.42
N ALA A 114 8.11 -9.37 1.35
CA ALA A 114 8.03 -10.26 2.49
C ALA A 114 7.65 -11.70 2.08
N PHE A 115 6.66 -11.87 1.21
CA PHE A 115 6.17 -13.18 0.76
C PHE A 115 7.07 -13.88 -0.25
N PHE A 116 8.13 -13.21 -0.70
CA PHE A 116 9.23 -13.90 -1.37
C PHE A 116 9.95 -14.89 -0.44
N HIS A 117 9.87 -14.68 0.88
CA HIS A 117 10.47 -15.55 1.89
C HIS A 117 9.48 -16.63 2.34
N GLU A 118 9.78 -17.90 2.06
CA GLU A 118 8.91 -19.05 2.34
C GLU A 118 8.48 -19.13 3.81
N HIS A 119 9.42 -18.93 4.74
CA HIS A 119 9.15 -18.98 6.18
C HIS A 119 8.16 -17.91 6.66
N VAL A 120 8.06 -16.79 5.94
CA VAL A 120 7.06 -15.76 6.25
C VAL A 120 5.68 -16.28 5.89
N VAL A 121 5.51 -16.89 4.72
CA VAL A 121 4.21 -17.41 4.28
C VAL A 121 3.76 -18.56 5.18
N GLU A 122 4.68 -19.46 5.57
CA GLU A 122 4.41 -20.56 6.50
C GLU A 122 4.01 -20.10 7.90
N SER A 123 4.43 -18.90 8.31
CA SER A 123 4.09 -18.33 9.62
C SER A 123 2.68 -17.74 9.70
N LEU A 124 2.05 -17.46 8.54
CA LEU A 124 0.72 -16.84 8.51
C LEU A 124 -0.38 -17.86 8.75
N THR A 125 -1.49 -17.39 9.34
CA THR A 125 -2.68 -18.21 9.50
C THR A 125 -3.44 -18.37 8.18
N ASP A 126 -4.11 -19.51 8.02
CA ASP A 126 -4.93 -19.81 6.84
C ASP A 126 -5.99 -18.73 6.58
N ASP A 127 -6.61 -18.20 7.64
CA ASP A 127 -7.60 -17.12 7.54
C ASP A 127 -6.99 -15.83 6.94
N LEU A 128 -5.78 -15.47 7.36
CA LEU A 128 -5.10 -14.28 6.87
C LEU A 128 -4.67 -14.44 5.41
N LEU A 129 -4.19 -15.63 5.03
CA LEU A 129 -3.86 -15.97 3.66
C LEU A 129 -5.11 -15.92 2.76
N LEU A 130 -6.26 -16.40 3.25
CA LEU A 130 -7.51 -16.35 2.51
C LEU A 130 -7.93 -14.91 2.21
N GLU A 131 -7.88 -14.01 3.19
CA GLU A 131 -8.19 -12.58 3.01
C GLU A 131 -7.27 -11.90 1.98
N LEU A 132 -5.98 -12.26 1.98
CA LEU A 132 -5.01 -11.77 0.99
C LEU A 132 -5.34 -12.28 -0.42
N VAL A 133 -5.67 -13.56 -0.57
CA VAL A 133 -6.06 -14.14 -1.85
C VAL A 133 -7.32 -13.45 -2.38
N ASP A 134 -8.29 -13.22 -1.51
CA ASP A 134 -9.53 -12.51 -1.83
C ASP A 134 -9.27 -11.06 -2.30
N TYR A 135 -8.39 -10.34 -1.60
CA TYR A 135 -7.92 -9.02 -2.02
C TYR A 135 -7.29 -9.08 -3.42
N CYS A 136 -6.35 -10.00 -3.66
CA CYS A 136 -5.69 -10.18 -4.95
C CYS A 136 -6.69 -10.50 -6.07
N MET A 137 -7.66 -11.38 -5.81
CA MET A 137 -8.71 -11.73 -6.76
C MET A 137 -9.59 -10.55 -7.11
N ARG A 138 -9.94 -9.68 -6.15
CA ARG A 138 -10.66 -8.42 -6.43
C ARG A 138 -9.84 -7.49 -7.31
N LYS A 139 -8.53 -7.32 -7.05
CA LYS A 139 -7.65 -6.48 -7.89
C LYS A 139 -7.49 -7.01 -9.30
N LEU A 140 -7.27 -8.31 -9.45
CA LEU A 140 -7.14 -8.96 -10.76
C LEU A 140 -8.45 -8.87 -11.54
N SER A 141 -9.59 -9.15 -10.89
CA SER A 141 -10.91 -9.02 -11.52
C SER A 141 -11.18 -7.59 -11.98
N TRP A 142 -10.82 -6.60 -11.16
CA TRP A 142 -10.92 -5.18 -11.55
C TRP A 142 -10.02 -4.85 -12.76
N LEU A 143 -8.77 -5.34 -12.77
CA LEU A 143 -7.83 -5.09 -13.87
C LEU A 143 -8.28 -5.74 -15.19
N VAL A 144 -8.82 -6.96 -15.11
CA VAL A 144 -9.35 -7.70 -16.27
C VAL A 144 -10.65 -7.06 -16.78
N GLY A 145 -11.53 -6.63 -15.88
CA GLY A 145 -12.79 -5.95 -16.21
C GLY A 145 -12.62 -4.48 -16.62
N LEU A 146 -11.40 -3.95 -16.57
CA LEU A 146 -11.13 -2.53 -16.80
C LEU A 146 -11.40 -2.15 -18.26
N PRO A 147 -12.31 -1.20 -18.55
CA PRO A 147 -12.55 -0.75 -19.91
C PRO A 147 -11.39 0.15 -20.36
N ARG A 148 -10.33 -0.49 -20.89
CA ARG A 148 -9.07 0.16 -21.31
C ARG A 148 -9.32 1.36 -22.24
N GLU A 149 -10.28 1.23 -23.16
CA GLU A 149 -10.69 2.31 -24.05
C GLU A 149 -11.27 3.52 -23.33
N ARG A 150 -12.01 3.32 -22.23
CA ARG A 150 -12.59 4.41 -21.45
C ARG A 150 -11.50 5.16 -20.70
N ILE A 151 -10.50 4.47 -20.17
CA ILE A 151 -9.36 5.09 -19.50
C ILE A 151 -8.52 5.88 -20.49
N ALA A 152 -8.23 5.32 -21.67
CA ALA A 152 -7.56 6.07 -22.73
C ALA A 152 -8.35 7.36 -23.00
N ARG A 153 -9.65 7.30 -23.29
CA ARG A 153 -10.44 8.52 -23.57
C ARG A 153 -10.43 9.56 -22.44
N ILE A 154 -10.44 9.13 -21.18
CA ILE A 154 -10.51 10.04 -20.01
C ILE A 154 -9.13 10.57 -19.61
N THR A 155 -8.07 9.79 -19.81
CA THR A 155 -6.73 10.11 -19.33
C THR A 155 -5.83 10.48 -20.50
N GLY A 156 -5.38 11.73 -20.55
CA GLY A 156 -4.49 12.23 -21.62
C GLY A 156 -3.10 11.60 -21.66
N PHE A 157 -2.80 10.60 -20.81
CA PHE A 157 -1.48 9.97 -20.69
C PHE A 157 -0.97 9.28 -21.96
N HIS A 158 -1.86 8.95 -22.90
CA HIS A 158 -1.53 8.35 -24.19
C HIS A 158 -1.41 9.39 -25.33
N LYS A 159 -1.77 10.65 -25.07
CA LYS A 159 -1.64 11.75 -26.03
C LYS A 159 -0.21 12.30 -25.96
N SER A 160 0.45 12.35 -27.11
CA SER A 160 1.72 13.06 -27.29
C SER A 160 1.55 14.57 -27.04
N GLY A 161 2.64 15.29 -26.74
CA GLY A 161 2.58 16.73 -26.41
C GLY A 161 1.87 17.60 -27.47
N SER A 162 1.88 17.19 -28.74
CA SER A 162 1.14 17.84 -29.84
C SER A 162 -0.38 17.61 -29.79
N GLU A 163 -0.84 16.52 -29.19
CA GLU A 163 -2.26 16.14 -29.09
C GLU A 163 -2.96 16.69 -27.84
N LEU A 164 -2.17 17.25 -26.91
CA LEU A 164 -2.66 17.97 -25.72
C LEU A 164 -2.85 19.48 -25.94
N ALA A 165 -2.25 20.03 -27.01
CA ALA A 165 -2.24 21.46 -27.34
C ALA A 165 -3.33 21.89 -28.33
N GLN A 166 -4.23 20.98 -28.71
CA GLN A 166 -5.43 21.24 -29.52
C GLN A 166 -6.68 21.13 -28.65
#